data_AF-A0A7V4JEX2-F1
#
_entry.id   AF-A0A7V4JEX2-F1
#
_cell.length_a   1.000
_cell.length_b   1.000
_cell.length_c   1.000
_cell.angle_alpha   90.00
_cell.angle_beta   90.00
_cell.angle_gamma   90.00
#
_symmetry.space_group_name_H-M   'P 1'
#
loop_
_entity.id
_entity.type
_entity.pdbx_description
1 polymer ?
#
loop_
_entity_poly.entity_id
_entity_poly.type
_entity_poly.pdbx_seq_one_letter_code
_entity_poly.pdbx_strand_id
1 'polypeptide(L)'
;MGTVELRVPKLRQGSYYPEWLFERRRRAERALVAVICECYVRGVSTRRVDGLVKALGMEGISKSQVSALAKTLDAEVAAFRPRPL
;
A
#
# COMPACT_ATOMS: atom_id res chain seq x y z
N MET A 1 -8.85 4.87 8.90
CA MET A 1 -8.97 3.44 9.26
C MET A 1 -7.66 3.05 9.90
N GLY A 2 -7.62 2.84 11.22
CA GLY A 2 -6.39 2.71 12.00
C GLY A 2 -5.87 1.27 12.14
N THR A 3 -4.73 1.13 12.80
CA THR A 3 -4.14 -0.16 13.20
C THR A 3 -5.04 -0.84 14.22
N VAL A 4 -5.35 -2.13 14.02
CA VAL A 4 -6.13 -2.95 14.96
C VAL A 4 -5.22 -4.03 15.50
N GLU A 5 -5.00 -4.02 16.81
CA GLU A 5 -4.31 -5.12 17.48
C GLU A 5 -5.21 -6.35 17.54
N LEU A 6 -4.73 -7.45 16.95
CA LEU A 6 -5.43 -8.73 16.92
C LEU A 6 -4.70 -9.73 17.82
N ARG A 7 -5.42 -10.30 18.78
CA ARG A 7 -4.89 -11.38 19.62
C ARG A 7 -5.15 -12.72 18.93
N VAL A 8 -4.11 -13.31 18.33
CA VAL A 8 -4.19 -14.65 17.73
C VAL A 8 -4.14 -15.70 18.86
N PRO A 9 -5.13 -16.60 18.96
CA PRO A 9 -5.15 -17.65 19.97
C PRO A 9 -3.95 -18.60 19.85
N LYS A 10 -3.30 -18.93 20.97
CA LYS A 10 -2.23 -19.92 21.02
C LYS A 10 -2.82 -21.32 21.20
N LEU A 11 -2.81 -22.13 20.15
CA LEU A 11 -3.30 -23.51 20.19
C LEU A 11 -2.27 -24.46 20.81
N ARG A 12 -2.74 -25.51 21.50
CA ARG A 12 -1.87 -26.57 22.07
C ARG A 12 -1.29 -27.50 21.00
N GLN A 13 -2.00 -27.67 19.89
CA GLN A 13 -1.54 -28.33 18.66
C GLN A 13 -2.13 -27.59 17.45
N GLY A 14 -1.35 -27.45 16.37
CA GLY A 14 -1.75 -26.75 15.16
C GLY A 14 -1.59 -25.22 15.25
N SER A 15 -1.93 -24.54 14.15
CA SER A 15 -1.82 -23.09 13.98
C SER A 15 -3.17 -22.51 13.53
N TYR A 16 -3.64 -21.44 14.17
CA TYR A 16 -4.88 -20.75 13.78
C TYR A 16 -4.54 -19.48 12.98
N TYR A 17 -4.60 -19.60 11.66
CA TYR A 17 -4.39 -18.50 10.72
C TYR A 17 -5.52 -18.47 9.69
N PRO A 18 -6.65 -17.83 10.01
CA PRO A 18 -7.76 -17.71 9.06
C PRO A 18 -7.34 -16.90 7.83
N GLU A 19 -7.51 -17.46 6.63
CA GLU A 19 -7.13 -16.78 5.37
C GLU A 19 -7.88 -15.46 5.17
N TRP A 20 -9.15 -15.38 5.57
CA TRP A 20 -9.98 -14.18 5.50
C TRP A 20 -9.42 -12.99 6.30
N LEU A 21 -8.56 -13.24 7.29
CA LEU A 21 -7.91 -12.20 8.09
C LEU A 21 -6.75 -11.54 7.35
N PHE A 22 -6.11 -12.28 6.45
CA PHE A 22 -4.92 -11.87 5.67
C PHE A 22 -5.21 -11.76 4.17
N GLU A 23 -6.48 -11.88 3.76
CA GLU A 23 -6.89 -11.69 2.38
C GLU A 23 -6.36 -10.35 1.87
N ARG A 24 -5.42 -10.44 0.93
CA ARG A 24 -4.29 -9.52 0.76
C ARG A 24 -4.66 -8.12 0.24
N ARG A 25 -5.93 -7.73 0.20
CA ARG A 25 -6.41 -6.53 -0.50
C ARG A 25 -7.84 -6.15 -0.09
N ARG A 26 -8.09 -5.74 1.16
CA ARG A 26 -9.40 -5.12 1.47
C ARG A 26 -9.61 -3.90 0.55
N ARG A 27 -10.86 -3.57 0.19
CA ARG A 27 -11.18 -2.53 -0.81
C ARG A 27 -10.47 -1.19 -0.53
N ALA A 28 -10.34 -0.84 0.74
CA ALA A 28 -9.61 0.34 1.21
C ALA A 28 -8.08 0.28 0.95
N GLU A 29 -7.44 -0.88 1.13
CA GLU A 29 -6.00 -1.05 0.83
C GLU A 29 -5.72 -0.95 -0.68
N ARG A 30 -6.63 -1.49 -1.52
CA ARG A 30 -6.49 -1.37 -2.99
C ARG A 30 -6.56 0.09 -3.43
N ALA A 31 -7.53 0.83 -2.89
CA ALA A 31 -7.68 2.25 -3.18
C ALA A 31 -6.45 3.05 -2.74
N LEU A 32 -5.90 2.75 -1.55
CA LEU A 32 -4.70 3.41 -1.06
C LEU A 32 -3.49 3.18 -1.96
N VAL A 33 -3.27 1.92 -2.37
CA VAL A 33 -2.19 1.59 -3.31
C VAL A 33 -2.40 2.34 -4.61
N ALA A 34 -3.60 2.33 -5.19
CA ALA A 34 -3.89 3.05 -6.43
C ALA A 34 -3.58 4.56 -6.34
N VAL A 35 -3.95 5.22 -5.25
CA VAL A 35 -3.63 6.64 -5.02
C VAL A 35 -2.13 6.88 -4.93
N ILE A 36 -1.38 6.01 -4.24
CA ILE A 36 0.09 6.11 -4.15
C ILE A 36 0.73 5.95 -5.54
N CYS A 37 0.24 5.00 -6.33
CA CYS A 37 0.70 4.76 -7.70
C CYS A 37 0.43 5.96 -8.61
N GLU A 38 -0.76 6.55 -8.51
CA GLU A 38 -1.13 7.76 -9.26
C GLU A 38 -0.29 8.98 -8.85
N CYS A 39 -0.02 9.13 -7.55
CA CYS A 39 0.89 10.14 -7.02
C CYS A 39 2.32 10.00 -7.57
N TYR A 40 2.80 8.76 -7.75
CA TYR A 40 4.11 8.49 -8.34
C TYR A 40 4.19 8.98 -9.78
N VAL A 41 3.21 8.62 -10.62
CA VAL A 41 3.15 9.06 -12.02
C VAL A 41 3.04 10.58 -12.14
N ARG A 42 2.30 11.22 -11.22
CA ARG A 42 2.16 12.69 -11.17
C ARG A 42 3.36 13.43 -10.56
N GLY A 43 4.41 12.72 -10.12
CA GLY A 43 5.60 13.35 -9.53
C GLY A 43 5.38 13.99 -8.16
N VAL A 44 4.39 13.49 -7.40
CA VAL A 44 4.16 13.94 -6.02
C VAL A 44 5.29 13.44 -5.13
N SER A 45 5.87 14.33 -4.31
CA SER A 45 6.96 13.94 -3.42
C SER A 45 6.50 12.92 -2.36
N THR A 46 7.39 12.00 -1.98
CA THR A 46 7.07 10.96 -0.98
C THR A 46 6.65 11.52 0.38
N ARG A 47 7.08 12.75 0.72
CA ARG A 47 6.60 13.48 1.91
C ARG A 47 5.15 13.92 1.79
N ARG A 48 4.70 14.39 0.62
CA ARG A 48 3.29 14.73 0.39
C ARG A 48 2.40 13.49 0.43
N VAL A 49 2.88 12.38 -0.12
CA VAL A 49 2.18 11.09 -0.02
C VAL A 49 2.01 10.67 1.45
N ASP A 50 3.06 10.74 2.27
CA ASP A 50 2.97 10.48 3.71
C ASP A 50 1.94 11.39 4.41
N GLY A 51 1.91 12.68 4.07
CA GLY A 51 0.89 13.61 4.57
C GLY A 51 -0.54 13.20 4.20
N LEU A 52 -0.79 12.74 2.97
CA LEU A 52 -2.10 12.24 2.54
C LEU A 52 -2.51 10.98 3.30
N VAL A 53 -1.57 10.04 3.50
CA VAL A 53 -1.81 8.81 4.26
C VAL A 53 -2.20 9.13 5.70
N LYS A 54 -1.51 10.09 6.32
CA LYS A 54 -1.83 10.58 7.68
C LYS A 54 -3.19 11.27 7.75
N ALA A 55 -3.53 12.10 6.76
CA ALA A 55 -4.83 12.76 6.67
C ALA A 55 -5.99 11.75 6.53
N LEU A 56 -5.74 10.56 5.97
CA LEU A 56 -6.70 9.45 5.88
C LEU A 56 -6.81 8.63 7.19
N GLY A 57 -6.13 9.06 8.26
CA GLY A 57 -6.20 8.45 9.59
C GLY A 57 -5.41 7.15 9.71
N MET A 58 -4.28 7.04 8.99
CA MET A 58 -3.28 5.98 9.13
C MET A 58 -2.00 6.56 9.74
N GLU A 59 -1.16 5.74 10.37
CA GLU A 59 0.07 6.20 11.05
C GLU A 59 1.10 6.85 10.10
N GLY A 60 0.91 6.70 8.79
CA GLY A 60 1.77 7.24 7.74
C GLY A 60 2.35 6.13 6.87
N ILE A 61 3.18 6.53 5.91
CA ILE A 61 3.91 5.59 5.06
C ILE A 61 5.36 6.02 4.92
N SER A 62 6.29 5.08 5.10
CA SER A 62 7.71 5.37 4.97
C SER A 62 8.09 5.59 3.50
N LYS A 63 9.13 6.40 3.26
CA LYS A 63 9.70 6.61 1.92
C LYS A 63 10.07 5.28 1.24
N SER A 64 10.61 4.32 1.99
CA SER A 64 10.97 3.00 1.49
C SER A 64 9.76 2.18 1.07
N GLN A 65 8.66 2.22 1.83
CA GLN A 65 7.39 1.57 1.44
C GLN A 65 6.79 2.22 0.18
N VAL A 66 6.78 3.54 0.07
CA VAL A 66 6.33 4.24 -1.15
C VAL A 66 7.18 3.84 -2.34
N SER A 67 8.51 3.78 -2.18
CA SER A 67 9.43 3.36 -3.25
C SER A 67 9.20 1.90 -3.66
N ALA A 68 8.95 0.99 -2.71
CA ALA A 68 8.65 -0.41 -3.00
C ALA A 68 7.33 -0.58 -3.76
N LEU A 69 6.29 0.20 -3.41
CA LEU A 69 5.01 0.22 -4.12
C LEU A 69 5.14 0.82 -5.52
N ALA A 70 5.94 1.88 -5.69
CA ALA A 70 6.19 2.48 -6.99
C ALA A 70 6.97 1.55 -7.93
N LYS A 71 7.91 0.76 -7.40
CA LYS A 71 8.72 -0.19 -8.18
C LYS A 71 7.88 -1.19 -8.98
N THR A 72 6.70 -1.57 -8.50
CA THR A 72 5.83 -2.49 -9.26
C THR A 72 5.32 -1.86 -10.56
N LEU A 73 5.33 -0.54 -10.66
CA LEU A 73 4.89 0.20 -11.86
C LEU A 73 6.03 0.65 -12.76
N ASP A 74 7.30 0.53 -12.35
CA ASP A 74 8.43 1.02 -13.14
C ASP A 74 8.44 0.39 -14.55
N ALA A 75 8.08 -0.89 -14.66
CA ALA A 75 7.98 -1.58 -15.95
C ALA A 75 6.85 -1.02 -16.84
N GLU A 76 5.67 -0.76 -16.27
CA GLU A 76 4.52 -0.20 -16.99
C GLU A 76 4.77 1.26 -17.40
N VAL A 77 5.35 2.06 -16.50
CA VAL A 77 5.74 3.46 -16.77
C VAL A 77 6.83 3.53 -17.83
N ALA A 78 7.83 2.65 -17.78
CA ALA A 78 8.87 2.58 -18.80
C ALA A 78 8.31 2.21 -20.18
N ALA A 79 7.33 1.30 -20.24
CA ALA A 79 6.65 0.94 -21.49
C ALA A 79 5.72 2.06 -22.02
N PHE A 80 5.21 2.93 -21.15
CA PHE A 80 4.38 4.07 -21.54
C PHE A 80 5.20 5.25 -22.07
N ARG A 81 6.39 5.49 -21.49
CA ARG A 81 7.26 6.64 -21.78
C ARG A 81 7.65 6.86 -23.26
N PRO A 82 7.89 5.82 -24.10
CA PRO A 82 8.27 6.00 -25.50
C PRO A 82 7.08 6.10 -26.47
N ARG A 83 5.83 6.04 -26.01
CA ARG A 83 4.66 6.08 -26.92
C ARG A 83 4.49 7.49 -27.51
N PRO A 84 4.26 7.62 -28.82
CA PRO A 84 3.89 8.90 -29.42
C PRO A 84 2.55 9.38 -28.84
N LEU A 85 2.45 10.69 -28.59
CA LEU A 85 1.29 11.38 -28.01
C LEU A 85 0.10 11.42 -28.99
#